data_AF-A0A662CBY0-F1
#
_entry.id   AF-A0A662CBY0-F1
#
_cell.length_a   1.000
_cell.length_b   1.000
_cell.length_c   1.000
_cell.angle_alpha   90.00
_cell.angle_beta   90.00
_cell.angle_gamma   90.00
#
_symmetry.space_group_name_H-M   'P 1'
#
loop_
_entity.id
_entity.type
_entity.pdbx_description
1 polymer ?
#
loop_
_entity_poly.entity_id
_entity_poly.type
_entity_poly.pdbx_seq_one_letter_code
_entity_poly.pdbx_strand_id
1 'polypeptide(L)'
;DATATGHYAQATGFGATAYGANSLAGAYDTAVGYNAQVTADGSVAVGANSQVNAPNGTAVGADSVVNAEGGTALGQGARVESTATGGSVALGQGSVAERKRVVSVGRKGTTAVSVT
;
A
#
# COMPACT_ATOMS: atom_id res chain seq x y z
N ASP A 1 7.77 -11.53 17.97
CA ASP A 1 8.00 -12.54 16.92
C ASP A 1 7.76 -11.95 15.54
N ALA A 2 8.25 -12.63 14.49
CA ALA A 2 8.08 -12.26 13.08
C ALA A 2 7.74 -13.53 12.28
N THR A 3 6.92 -13.42 11.24
CA THR A 3 6.47 -14.57 10.43
C THR A 3 6.77 -14.33 8.95
N ALA A 4 7.49 -15.25 8.32
CA ALA A 4 7.75 -15.25 6.87
C ALA A 4 7.36 -16.61 6.26
N THR A 5 6.51 -16.63 5.23
CA THR A 5 6.08 -17.86 4.56
C THR A 5 6.06 -17.67 3.04
N GLY A 6 6.89 -18.41 2.32
CA GLY A 6 7.04 -18.32 0.87
C GLY A 6 8.50 -18.33 0.44
N HIS A 7 8.78 -18.72 -0.80
CA HIS A 7 10.13 -18.69 -1.35
C HIS A 7 10.66 -17.24 -1.38
N TYR A 8 11.78 -16.96 -0.72
CA TYR A 8 12.33 -15.60 -0.51
C TYR A 8 11.41 -14.61 0.23
N ALA A 9 10.44 -15.09 1.02
CA ALA A 9 9.70 -14.22 1.93
C ALA A 9 10.64 -13.68 3.04
N GLN A 10 10.54 -12.39 3.35
CA GLN A 10 11.37 -11.70 4.34
C GLN A 10 10.50 -10.90 5.31
N ALA A 11 10.55 -11.28 6.59
CA ALA A 11 9.96 -10.53 7.70
C ALA A 11 11.11 -10.02 8.58
N THR A 12 11.53 -8.77 8.38
CA THR A 12 12.83 -8.27 8.85
C THR A 12 12.78 -7.58 10.22
N GLY A 13 11.59 -7.34 10.77
CA GLY A 13 11.41 -6.65 12.06
C GLY A 13 10.44 -7.33 13.03
N PHE A 14 10.40 -6.83 14.27
CA PHE A 14 9.46 -7.33 15.28
C PHE A 14 8.00 -7.09 14.85
N GLY A 15 7.14 -8.09 14.99
CA GLY A 15 5.74 -8.01 14.59
C GLY A 15 5.49 -8.11 13.07
N ALA A 16 6.55 -8.27 12.26
CA ALA A 16 6.46 -8.37 10.82
C ALA A 16 5.72 -9.63 10.36
N THR A 17 4.86 -9.51 9.36
CA THR A 17 4.18 -10.62 8.70
C THR A 17 4.41 -10.55 7.19
N ALA A 18 5.11 -11.53 6.62
CA ALA A 18 5.38 -11.64 5.19
C ALA A 18 4.85 -13.00 4.66
N TYR A 19 3.80 -12.99 3.85
CA TYR A 19 3.16 -14.19 3.32
C TYR A 19 3.06 -14.14 1.80
N GLY A 20 3.88 -14.93 1.10
CA GLY A 20 3.96 -14.99 -0.36
C GLY A 20 5.40 -15.12 -0.83
N ALA A 21 5.63 -15.67 -2.02
CA ALA A 21 6.98 -15.69 -2.58
C ALA A 21 7.45 -14.25 -2.87
N ASN A 22 8.69 -13.92 -2.47
CA ASN A 22 9.29 -12.59 -2.54
C ASN A 22 8.56 -11.49 -1.72
N SER A 23 7.68 -11.83 -0.77
CA SER A 23 7.06 -10.81 0.08
C SER A 23 8.07 -10.20 1.05
N LEU A 24 8.02 -8.90 1.30
CA LEU A 24 8.89 -8.18 2.24
C LEU A 24 8.05 -7.36 3.23
N ALA A 25 8.27 -7.56 4.52
CA ALA A 25 7.67 -6.76 5.60
C ALA A 25 8.74 -6.35 6.63
N GLY A 26 8.78 -5.06 6.99
CA GLY A 26 9.58 -4.50 8.06
C GLY A 26 8.93 -4.63 9.45
N ALA A 27 9.44 -3.89 10.44
CA ALA A 27 8.92 -3.95 11.81
C ALA A 27 7.49 -3.42 11.87
N TYR A 28 6.60 -4.19 12.52
CA TYR A 28 5.16 -3.91 12.62
C TYR A 28 4.40 -3.88 11.29
N ASP A 29 5.00 -4.42 10.22
CA ASP A 29 4.41 -4.40 8.89
C ASP A 29 3.72 -5.71 8.52
N THR A 30 2.82 -5.64 7.54
CA THR A 30 2.15 -6.81 6.96
C THR A 30 2.24 -6.78 5.44
N ALA A 31 2.84 -7.78 4.83
CA ALA A 31 2.92 -7.98 3.38
C ALA A 31 2.34 -9.34 3.01
N VAL A 32 1.22 -9.38 2.28
CA VAL A 32 0.52 -10.62 1.90
C VAL A 32 0.29 -10.64 0.40
N GLY A 33 0.94 -11.56 -0.31
CA GLY A 33 0.85 -11.74 -1.75
C GLY A 33 2.21 -12.02 -2.39
N TYR A 34 2.19 -12.57 -3.61
CA TYR A 34 3.41 -12.68 -4.42
C TYR A 34 4.03 -11.29 -4.62
N ASN A 35 5.29 -11.11 -4.23
CA ASN A 35 6.03 -9.86 -4.40
C ASN A 35 5.34 -8.63 -3.72
N ALA A 36 4.56 -8.84 -2.65
CA ALA A 36 4.04 -7.75 -1.84
C ALA A 36 5.19 -7.13 -1.01
N GLN A 37 5.38 -5.82 -1.08
CA GLN A 37 6.52 -5.14 -0.47
C GLN A 37 6.06 -3.99 0.43
N VAL A 38 6.44 -4.06 1.69
CA VAL A 38 6.33 -2.97 2.65
C VAL A 38 7.73 -2.58 3.08
N THR A 39 8.14 -1.37 2.72
CA THR A 39 9.48 -0.83 3.02
C THR A 39 9.43 0.34 4.00
N ALA A 40 8.26 0.59 4.59
CA ALA A 40 8.00 1.69 5.52
C ALA A 40 7.27 1.20 6.76
N ASP A 41 7.52 1.86 7.89
CA ASP A 41 7.06 1.40 9.21
C ASP A 41 5.54 1.44 9.38
N GLY A 42 5.01 0.46 10.12
CA GLY A 42 3.61 0.40 10.56
C GLY A 42 2.60 0.28 9.42
N SER A 43 2.96 -0.44 8.35
CA SER A 43 2.26 -0.40 7.08
C SER A 43 1.75 -1.76 6.62
N VAL A 44 0.76 -1.76 5.73
CA VAL A 44 0.06 -2.97 5.27
C VAL A 44 -0.02 -3.01 3.75
N ALA A 45 0.49 -4.06 3.12
CA ALA A 45 0.35 -4.38 1.70
C ALA A 45 -0.31 -5.75 1.54
N VAL A 46 -1.47 -5.82 0.88
CA VAL A 46 -2.22 -7.06 0.63
C VAL A 46 -2.61 -7.15 -0.84
N GLY A 47 -1.98 -8.05 -1.58
CA GLY A 47 -2.18 -8.27 -3.02
C GLY A 47 -0.86 -8.53 -3.74
N ALA A 48 -0.92 -9.24 -4.86
CA ALA A 48 0.28 -9.46 -5.68
C ALA A 48 0.87 -8.12 -6.17
N ASN A 49 2.19 -7.94 -6.03
CA ASN A 49 2.92 -6.71 -6.36
C ASN A 49 2.44 -5.43 -5.64
N SER A 50 1.65 -5.56 -4.58
CA SER A 50 1.25 -4.39 -3.76
C SER A 50 2.47 -3.79 -3.08
N GLN A 51 2.51 -2.45 -2.99
CA GLN A 51 3.67 -1.71 -2.48
C GLN A 51 3.24 -0.61 -1.51
N VAL A 52 3.88 -0.56 -0.35
CA VAL A 52 3.81 0.58 0.57
C VAL A 52 5.22 1.09 0.81
N ASN A 53 5.46 2.32 0.33
CA ASN A 53 6.75 3.00 0.35
C ASN A 53 6.81 4.15 1.35
N ALA A 54 5.71 4.41 2.07
CA ALA A 54 5.61 5.51 3.03
C ALA A 54 4.95 5.03 4.34
N PRO A 55 5.34 5.60 5.50
CA PRO A 55 4.87 5.11 6.79
C PRO A 55 3.35 5.21 6.97
N ASN A 56 2.81 4.33 7.82
CA ASN A 56 1.38 4.26 8.13
C ASN A 56 0.50 4.08 6.87
N GLY A 57 1.05 3.47 5.82
CA GLY A 57 0.36 3.29 4.54
C GLY A 57 -0.42 1.97 4.49
N THR A 58 -1.54 1.96 3.77
CA THR A 58 -2.34 0.74 3.53
C THR A 58 -2.60 0.56 2.04
N ALA A 59 -2.06 -0.48 1.43
CA ALA A 59 -2.28 -0.87 0.04
C ALA A 59 -3.00 -2.22 -0.01
N VAL A 60 -4.23 -2.28 -0.54
CA VAL A 60 -5.02 -3.49 -0.66
C VAL A 60 -5.52 -3.65 -2.10
N GLY A 61 -5.06 -4.69 -2.77
CA GLY A 61 -5.33 -4.99 -4.18
C GLY A 61 -4.03 -5.28 -4.94
N ALA A 62 -4.12 -6.09 -6.00
CA ALA A 62 -2.98 -6.35 -6.86
C ALA A 62 -2.47 -5.04 -7.49
N ASP A 63 -1.15 -4.85 -7.53
CA ASP A 63 -0.48 -3.66 -8.07
C ASP A 63 -0.89 -2.33 -7.39
N SER A 64 -1.51 -2.38 -6.20
CA SER A 64 -1.82 -1.17 -5.42
C SER A 64 -0.55 -0.54 -4.85
N VAL A 65 -0.50 0.80 -4.79
CA VAL A 65 0.70 1.53 -4.36
C VAL A 65 0.36 2.69 -3.44
N VAL A 66 1.07 2.79 -2.31
CA VAL A 66 1.05 3.96 -1.42
C VAL A 66 2.44 4.57 -1.32
N ASN A 67 2.57 5.84 -1.74
CA ASN A 67 3.82 6.60 -1.69
C ASN A 67 3.76 7.83 -0.76
N ALA A 68 2.63 8.08 -0.08
CA ALA A 68 2.49 9.18 0.87
C ALA A 68 2.11 8.64 2.26
N GLU A 69 2.63 9.29 3.29
CA GLU A 69 2.37 8.95 4.69
C GLU A 69 0.87 8.97 5.02
N GLY A 70 0.42 7.92 5.70
CA GLY A 70 -1.00 7.73 6.04
C GLY A 70 -1.89 7.39 4.84
N GLY A 71 -1.32 7.21 3.64
CA GLY A 71 -2.07 6.98 2.42
C GLY A 71 -2.77 5.63 2.43
N THR A 72 -3.99 5.58 1.88
CA THR A 72 -4.75 4.34 1.72
C THR A 72 -5.09 4.10 0.25
N ALA A 73 -4.58 3.03 -0.36
CA ALA A 73 -4.94 2.58 -1.70
C ALA A 73 -5.73 1.28 -1.61
N LEU A 74 -6.99 1.28 -2.06
CA LEU A 74 -7.88 0.12 -1.96
C LEU A 74 -8.52 -0.16 -3.32
N GLY A 75 -8.06 -1.23 -3.99
CA GLY A 75 -8.44 -1.64 -5.33
C GLY A 75 -7.23 -2.05 -6.18
N GLN A 76 -7.45 -2.90 -7.19
CA GLN A 76 -6.38 -3.27 -8.13
C GLN A 76 -5.86 -2.01 -8.83
N GLY A 77 -4.54 -1.79 -8.79
CA GLY A 77 -3.90 -0.61 -9.37
C GLY A 77 -4.29 0.73 -8.72
N ALA A 78 -4.94 0.73 -7.54
CA ALA A 78 -5.20 1.95 -6.80
C ALA A 78 -3.88 2.58 -6.34
N ARG A 79 -3.78 3.91 -6.39
CA ARG A 79 -2.52 4.61 -6.17
C ARG A 79 -2.68 5.89 -5.36
N VAL A 80 -1.90 6.01 -4.28
CA VAL A 80 -1.68 7.26 -3.56
C VAL A 80 -0.30 7.79 -3.96
N GLU A 81 -0.26 8.92 -4.66
CA GLU A 81 0.98 9.57 -5.06
C GLU A 81 1.68 10.23 -3.88
N SER A 82 3.00 10.42 -3.98
CA SER A 82 3.80 11.05 -2.91
C SER A 82 3.38 12.50 -2.59
N THR A 83 2.71 13.17 -3.54
CA THR A 83 2.15 14.52 -3.35
C THR A 83 0.88 14.53 -2.51
N ALA A 84 0.22 13.39 -2.35
CA ALA A 84 -1.08 13.24 -1.67
C ALA A 84 -0.94 13.08 -0.16
N THR A 85 -0.17 13.97 0.48
CA THR A 85 0.13 13.89 1.92
C THR A 85 -1.08 14.17 2.81
N GLY A 86 -1.02 13.74 4.07
CA GLY A 86 -2.06 13.98 5.06
C GLY A 86 -3.21 12.98 5.00
N GLY A 87 -2.92 11.69 4.75
CA GLY A 87 -3.92 10.63 4.87
C GLY A 87 -4.86 10.51 3.66
N SER A 88 -4.38 10.76 2.44
CA SER A 88 -5.24 10.67 1.25
C SER A 88 -5.60 9.22 0.91
N VAL A 89 -6.76 9.04 0.30
CA VAL A 89 -7.33 7.74 -0.02
C VAL A 89 -7.56 7.63 -1.53
N ALA A 90 -7.11 6.54 -2.15
CA ALA A 90 -7.49 6.11 -3.48
C ALA A 90 -8.38 4.86 -3.35
N LEU A 91 -9.66 4.98 -3.69
CA LEU A 91 -10.69 3.97 -3.47
C LEU A 91 -11.28 3.51 -4.81
N GLY A 92 -11.00 2.27 -5.22
CA GLY A 92 -11.47 1.67 -6.45
C GLY A 92 -10.34 1.26 -7.42
N GLN A 93 -10.70 0.44 -8.41
CA GLN A 93 -9.76 -0.07 -9.40
C GLN A 93 -9.19 1.06 -10.26
N GLY A 94 -7.86 1.23 -10.22
CA GLY A 94 -7.14 2.30 -10.89
C GLY A 94 -7.35 3.71 -10.32
N SER A 95 -8.01 3.86 -9.17
CA SER A 95 -8.20 5.18 -8.55
C SER A 95 -6.86 5.81 -8.20
N VAL A 96 -6.72 7.13 -8.37
CA VAL A 96 -5.48 7.87 -8.10
C VAL A 96 -5.76 9.07 -7.19
N ALA A 97 -5.11 9.11 -6.04
CA ALA A 97 -5.06 10.28 -5.17
C ALA A 97 -3.75 11.04 -5.39
N GLU A 98 -3.84 12.29 -5.85
CA GLU A 98 -2.68 13.13 -6.21
C GLU A 98 -2.60 14.45 -5.39
N ARG A 99 -3.66 14.76 -4.63
CA ARG A 99 -3.76 15.96 -3.78
C ARG A 99 -3.78 15.59 -2.31
N LYS A 100 -3.44 16.55 -1.45
CA LYS A 100 -3.44 16.37 0.00
C LYS A 100 -4.87 16.27 0.56
N ARG A 101 -5.10 15.38 1.53
CA ARG A 101 -6.36 15.22 2.27
C ARG A 101 -7.58 15.03 1.35
N VAL A 102 -7.49 14.07 0.44
CA VAL A 102 -8.62 13.74 -0.46
C VAL A 102 -8.95 12.27 -0.42
N VAL A 103 -10.21 11.96 -0.71
CA VAL A 103 -10.63 10.61 -1.08
C VAL A 103 -10.94 10.60 -2.58
N SER A 104 -10.07 10.01 -3.40
CA SER A 104 -10.27 9.86 -4.84
C SER A 104 -10.92 8.52 -5.17
N VAL A 105 -12.01 8.54 -5.93
CA VAL A 105 -12.62 7.35 -6.56
C VAL A 105 -12.44 7.32 -8.08
N GLY A 106 -11.58 8.18 -8.63
CA GLY A 106 -11.37 8.34 -10.07
C GLY A 106 -9.94 8.03 -10.50
N ARG A 107 -9.79 7.64 -11.77
CA ARG A 107 -8.48 7.45 -12.41
C ARG A 107 -7.83 8.80 -12.72
N LYS A 108 -6.49 8.81 -12.80
CA LYS A 108 -5.72 9.96 -13.29
C LYS A 108 -6.29 10.47 -14.62
N GLY A 109 -6.62 11.76 -14.69
CA GLY A 109 -7.16 12.40 -15.90
C GLY A 109 -8.66 12.21 -16.17
N THR A 110 -9.39 11.44 -15.33
CA THR A 110 -10.86 11.48 -15.29
C THR A 110 -11.33 12.49 -14.24
N THR A 111 -12.61 12.84 -14.20
CA THR A 111 -13.19 13.59 -13.07
C THR A 111 -13.01 12.76 -11.80
N ALA A 112 -11.90 12.97 -11.10
CA ALA A 112 -11.68 12.45 -9.77
C ALA A 112 -12.79 13.03 -8.90
N VAL A 113 -13.79 12.21 -8.56
CA VAL A 113 -14.72 12.57 -7.51
C VAL A 113 -13.91 12.52 -6.22
N SER A 114 -13.49 13.68 -5.76
CA SER A 114 -12.76 13.87 -4.52
C SER A 114 -13.65 14.50 -3.50
N VAL A 115 -13.87 13.83 -2.38
CA VAL A 115 -14.44 14.48 -1.18
C VAL A 115 -13.27 15.01 -0.36
N THR A 116 -13.39 16.26 0.12
CA THR A 116 -12.34 16.97 0.90
C THR A 116 -12.81 17.14 2.33
#